data_AF-A0AA95RIH8-F1
#
_entry.id   AF-A0AA95RIH8-F1
#
_cell.length_a   1.000
_cell.length_b   1.000
_cell.length_c   1.000
_cell.angle_alpha   90.00
_cell.angle_beta   90.00
_cell.angle_gamma   90.00
#
_symmetry.space_group_name_H-M   'P 1'
#
loop_
_entity.id
_entity.type
_entity.pdbx_description
1 polymer ?
#
loop_
_entity_poly.entity_id
_entity_poly.type
_entity_poly.pdbx_seq_one_letter_code
_entity_poly.pdbx_strand_id
1 'polypeptide(L)' 'MKELVGHCITCSKEIFCLEGFFNGVLADDRKMYCYECYESNKKSPQE' A
#
# COMPACT_ATOMS: atom_id res chain seq x y z
N MET A 1 8.20 -13.11 -10.35
CA MET A 1 7.49 -13.87 -9.29
C MET A 1 6.48 -12.93 -8.64
N LYS A 2 5.27 -13.40 -8.32
CA LYS A 2 4.22 -12.61 -7.66
C LYS A 2 3.89 -13.27 -6.33
N GLU A 3 4.15 -12.56 -5.24
CA GLU A 3 3.89 -13.04 -3.88
C GLU A 3 2.85 -12.14 -3.23
N LEU A 4 1.78 -12.73 -2.68
CA LEU A 4 0.81 -11.98 -1.90
C LEU A 4 1.42 -11.66 -0.53
N VAL A 5 1.59 -10.38 -0.24
CA VAL A 5 2.21 -9.90 1.01
C VAL A 5 1.14 -9.55 2.04
N GLY A 6 -0.01 -9.07 1.59
CA GLY A 6 -1.10 -8.70 2.48
C GLY A 6 -2.24 -8.00 1.76
N HIS A 7 -3.08 -7.31 2.52
CA HIS A 7 -4.22 -6.58 2.01
C HIS A 7 -4.20 -5.13 2.50
N CYS A 8 -4.65 -4.21 1.65
CA CYS A 8 -4.83 -2.82 2.03
C CYS A 8 -5.89 -2.72 3.13
N ILE A 9 -5.56 -2.07 4.24
CA ILE A 9 -6.49 -1.90 5.36
C ILE A 9 -7.72 -1.03 5.00
N THR A 10 -7.64 -0.20 3.97
CA THR A 10 -8.72 0.71 3.56
C THR A 10 -9.70 0.06 2.58
N CYS A 11 -9.19 -0.57 1.51
CA CYS A 11 -10.02 -1.10 0.43
C CYS A 11 -9.99 -2.63 0.30
N SER A 12 -9.27 -3.31 1.19
CA SER A 12 -9.05 -4.78 1.17
C SER A 12 -8.39 -5.32 -0.10
N LYS A 13 -7.84 -4.44 -0.96
CA LYS A 13 -7.12 -4.83 -2.17
C LYS A 13 -5.87 -5.62 -1.81
N GLU A 14 -5.65 -6.72 -2.51
CA GLU A 14 -4.45 -7.53 -2.39
C GLU A 14 -3.19 -6.73 -2.77
N ILE A 15 -2.17 -6.80 -1.94
CA ILE A 15 -0.87 -6.15 -2.13
C ILE A 15 0.16 -7.23 -2.39
N PHE A 16 0.89 -7.08 -3.48
CA PHE A 16 1.83 -8.08 -3.95
C PHE A 16 3.27 -7.56 -3.99
N CYS A 17 4.21 -8.44 -3.68
CA CYS A 17 5.60 -8.30 -4.09
C CYS A 17 5.71 -8.86 -5.51
N LEU A 18 6.02 -7.99 -6.47
CA LEU A 18 6.29 -8.37 -7.86
C LEU A 18 7.79 -8.25 -8.10
N GLU A 19 8.44 -9.38 -8.33
CA GLU A 19 9.86 -9.43 -8.74
C GLU A 19 10.81 -8.73 -7.75
N GLY A 20 10.50 -8.82 -6.46
CA GLY A 20 11.27 -8.17 -5.39
C GLY A 20 10.85 -6.72 -5.08
N PHE A 21 9.87 -6.18 -5.81
CA PHE A 21 9.30 -4.87 -5.55
C PHE A 21 7.96 -4.98 -4.83
N PHE A 22 7.86 -4.33 -3.67
CA PHE A 22 6.62 -4.26 -2.90
C PHE A 22 5.66 -3.23 -3.51
N ASN A 23 4.51 -3.68 -4.04
CA ASN A 23 3.52 -2.82 -4.69
C ASN A 23 2.48 -2.27 -3.70
N GLY A 24 2.97 -1.72 -2.59
CA GLY A 24 2.16 -1.10 -1.56
C GLY A 24 3.00 -0.15 -0.73
N VAL A 25 2.38 0.38 0.32
CA VAL A 25 3.04 1.27 1.27
C VAL A 25 2.82 0.71 2.67
N LEU A 26 3.93 0.51 3.39
CA LEU A 26 3.92 0.19 4.80
C LEU A 26 4.08 1.50 5.58
N ALA A 27 3.02 1.94 6.26
CA ALA A 27 3.08 3.13 7.12
C ALA A 27 3.72 2.80 8.48
N ASP A 28 4.18 3.83 9.20
CA ASP A 28 4.81 3.71 10.53
C ASP A 28 4.01 2.87 11.54
N ASP A 29 2.67 2.92 11.48
CA ASP A 29 1.77 2.11 12.31
C ASP A 29 1.75 0.60 11.96
N ARG A 30 2.66 0.12 11.10
CA ARG A 30 2.64 -1.23 10.51
C ARG A 30 1.36 -1.54 9.71
N LYS A 31 0.66 -0.50 9.25
CA LYS A 31 -0.52 -0.61 8.40
C LYS A 31 -0.09 -0.65 6.93
N MET A 32 -0.63 -1.62 6.20
CA MET A 32 -0.41 -1.73 4.75
C MET A 32 -1.50 -1.02 3.97
N TYR A 33 -1.08 -0.24 2.99
CA TYR A 33 -1.96 0.49 2.08
C TYR A 33 -1.58 0.18 0.63
N CYS A 34 -2.55 0.11 -0.26
CA CYS A 34 -2.25 0.24 -1.68
C CYS A 34 -1.87 1.70 -1.97
N TYR A 35 -1.15 1.94 -3.07
CA TYR A 35 -0.74 3.30 -3.45
C TYR A 35 -1.93 4.26 -3.55
N GLU A 36 -3.03 3.82 -4.15
CA GLU A 36 -4.26 4.63 -4.30
C GLU A 36 -4.80 5.14 -2.96
N CYS A 37 -4.92 4.25 -1.97
CA CYS A 37 -5.40 4.62 -0.64
C CYS A 37 -4.36 5.45 0.13
N TYR A 38 -3.07 5.13 -0.03
CA TYR A 38 -2.02 5.89 0.63
C TYR A 38 -1.94 7.33 0.11
N GLU A 39 -1.99 7.53 -1.21
CA GLU A 39 -2.02 8.85 -1.84
C GLU A 39 -3.29 9.63 -1.50
N SER A 40 -4.45 8.95 -1.50
CA SER A 40 -5.72 9.57 -1.07
C SER A 40 -5.65 10.06 0.38
N ASN A 41 -4.97 9.33 1.26
CA ASN A 41 -4.79 9.70 2.67
C ASN A 41 -3.69 10.76 2.87
N LYS A 42 -2.75 10.88 1.92
CA LYS A 42 -1.69 11.91 1.91
C LYS A 42 -2.13 13.26 1.35
N LYS A 43 -3.33 13.37 0.76
CA LYS A 43 -3.91 14.67 0.39
C LYS A 43 -4.39 15.46 1.62
N SER A 44 -3.48 15.76 2.53
CA SER A 44 -3.41 17.10 3.09
C SER A 44 -2.40 17.85 2.22
N PRO A 45 -2.78 18.97 1.59
CA PRO A 45 -2.02 19.62 0.54
C PRO A 45 -0.62 19.97 1.06
N GLN A 46 0.41 19.51 0.37
CA GLN A 46 1.70 20.16 0.37
C GLN A 46 1.90 20.69 -1.05
N GLU A 47 1.84 22.01 -1.10
CA GLU A 47 1.95 22.92 -2.25
C GLU A 47 3.34 22.82 -2.91
#